data_AF-A0A5N6PK85-F1
#
_entry.id   AF-A0A5N6PK85-F1
#
_cell.length_a   1.000
_cell.length_b   1.000
_cell.length_c   1.000
_cell.angle_alpha   90.00
_cell.angle_beta   90.00
_cell.angle_gamma   90.00
#
_symmetry.space_group_name_H-M   'P 1'
#
loop_
_entity.id
_entity.type
_entity.pdbx_description
1 polymer ?
#
loop_
_entity_poly.entity_id
_entity_poly.type
_entity_poly.pdbx_seq_one_letter_code
_entity_poly.pdbx_strand_id
1 'polypeptide(L)'
;MKASFKGKYDADKSTVTVAFNAGDVKFRASMTDATVVNGPSLNGLALAVDKSGSFTVDYNAPKKDFRFQFMNTIKISGKPLNLVYSHSLGDEKTMLDGTLVIDSTNKPSYELAKDSWDFAVSRKVYADHVLRAAYQTSSQNLAVDWSSKSKMIGSYKVSHHGPLIIVD
;
A
#
# COMPACT_ATOMS: atom_id res chain seq x y z
N MET A 1 15.82 -17.52 18.04
CA MET A 1 14.63 -16.66 18.24
C MET A 1 15.11 -15.26 18.61
N LYS A 2 14.55 -14.19 18.04
CA LYS A 2 14.97 -12.80 18.32
C LYS A 2 13.78 -11.97 18.81
N ALA A 3 13.88 -11.48 20.04
CA ALA A 3 12.92 -10.55 20.63
C ALA A 3 13.51 -9.14 20.69
N SER A 4 12.66 -8.13 20.57
CA SER A 4 13.04 -6.72 20.68
C SER A 4 12.04 -5.98 21.54
N PHE A 5 12.54 -5.15 22.45
CA PHE A 5 11.76 -4.23 23.25
C PHE A 5 12.10 -2.81 22.85
N LYS A 6 11.09 -1.97 22.62
CA LYS A 6 11.26 -0.56 22.28
C LYS A 6 10.30 0.29 23.09
N GLY A 7 10.87 1.10 23.98
CA GLY A 7 10.17 2.21 24.63
C GLY A 7 10.44 3.50 23.87
N LYS A 8 9.39 4.29 23.66
CA LYS A 8 9.49 5.69 23.25
C LYS A 8 8.76 6.54 24.29
N TYR A 9 9.37 7.63 24.71
CA TYR A 9 8.77 8.58 25.63
C TYR A 9 8.89 9.97 25.01
N ASP A 10 7.75 10.59 24.79
CA ASP A 10 7.62 12.00 24.43
C ASP A 10 6.88 12.70 25.58
N ALA A 11 7.04 14.02 25.74
CA ALA A 11 6.52 14.77 26.90
C ALA A 11 5.01 14.54 27.14
N ASP A 12 4.25 14.24 26.08
CA ASP A 12 2.81 14.00 26.10
C ASP A 12 2.39 12.53 25.88
N LYS A 13 3.32 11.61 25.54
CA LYS A 13 2.95 10.23 25.18
C LYS A 13 4.07 9.22 25.40
N SER A 14 3.80 8.20 26.23
CA SER A 14 4.62 7.00 26.31
C SER A 14 4.13 5.94 25.32
N THR A 15 5.02 5.26 24.59
CA THR A 15 4.68 4.08 23.78
C THR A 15 5.63 2.95 24.10
N VAL A 16 5.08 1.80 24.47
CA VAL A 16 5.83 0.57 24.72
C VAL A 16 5.52 -0.41 23.59
N THR A 17 6.54 -1.03 23.01
CA THR A 17 6.38 -2.04 21.97
C THR A 17 7.27 -3.24 22.27
N VAL A 18 6.65 -4.41 22.28
CA VAL A 18 7.31 -5.72 22.32
C VAL A 18 7.16 -6.33 20.94
N ALA A 19 8.22 -6.89 20.38
CA ALA A 19 8.13 -7.69 19.17
C ALA A 19 8.99 -8.94 19.27
N PHE A 20 8.53 -10.02 18.68
CA PHE A 20 9.27 -11.27 18.59
C PHE A 20 9.19 -11.82 17.18
N ASN A 21 10.31 -12.37 16.71
CA ASN A 21 10.40 -12.97 15.38
C ASN A 21 10.46 -14.49 15.53
N ALA A 22 9.58 -15.18 14.83
CA ALA A 22 9.54 -16.63 14.68
C ALA A 22 9.74 -16.96 13.19
N GLY A 23 10.99 -17.22 12.80
CA GLY A 23 11.36 -17.38 11.40
C GLY A 23 11.25 -16.06 10.65
N ASP A 24 10.44 -16.06 9.59
CA ASP A 24 10.11 -14.90 8.75
C ASP A 24 8.87 -14.13 9.21
N VAL A 25 8.21 -14.59 10.28
CA VAL A 25 7.04 -13.93 10.87
C VAL A 25 7.45 -13.11 12.09
N LYS A 26 7.01 -11.86 12.12
CA LYS A 26 7.19 -10.92 13.22
C LYS A 26 5.86 -10.63 13.89
N PHE A 27 5.81 -10.92 15.18
CA PHE A 27 4.71 -10.56 16.05
C PHE A 27 5.07 -9.29 16.81
N ARG A 28 4.11 -8.39 16.97
CA ARG A 28 4.29 -7.11 17.66
C ARG A 28 3.06 -6.83 18.52
N ALA A 29 3.30 -6.42 19.75
CA ALA A 29 2.31 -5.87 20.65
C ALA A 29 2.80 -4.49 21.08
N SER A 30 1.94 -3.48 20.99
CA SER A 30 2.26 -2.13 21.43
C SER A 30 1.14 -1.53 22.24
N MET A 31 1.49 -0.67 23.18
CA MET A 31 0.56 0.08 24.02
C MET A 31 1.03 1.53 24.10
N THR A 32 0.10 2.47 24.18
CA THR A 32 0.41 3.89 24.35
C THR A 32 -0.22 4.42 25.62
N ASP A 33 0.38 5.42 26.25
CA ASP A 33 -0.13 6.06 27.46
C ASP A 33 -0.42 5.04 28.57
N ALA A 34 0.64 4.35 29.00
CA ALA A 34 0.55 3.32 30.02
C ALA A 34 0.52 3.97 31.41
N THR A 35 -0.68 4.28 31.92
CA THR A 35 -0.84 4.73 33.31
C THR A 35 -1.13 3.53 34.21
N VAL A 36 -0.32 3.37 35.26
CA VAL A 36 -0.51 2.32 36.30
C VAL A 36 -1.26 2.90 37.52
N VAL A 37 -1.49 4.21 37.54
CA VAL A 37 -2.18 4.90 38.63
C VAL A 37 -3.67 4.61 38.51
N ASN A 38 -4.25 3.92 39.50
CA ASN A 38 -5.63 3.38 39.54
C ASN A 38 -5.90 2.10 38.71
N GLY A 39 -4.87 1.38 38.29
CA GLY A 39 -5.00 0.10 37.57
C GLY A 39 -4.51 0.19 36.13
N PRO A 40 -4.28 -0.96 35.46
CA PRO A 40 -3.75 -0.97 34.09
C PRO A 40 -4.79 -0.41 33.12
N SER A 41 -4.55 0.79 32.59
CA SER A 41 -5.29 1.30 31.44
C SER A 41 -4.62 0.81 30.14
N LEU A 42 -5.39 0.13 29.29
CA LEU A 42 -4.92 -0.39 27.99
C LEU A 42 -5.18 0.64 26.89
N ASN A 43 -4.59 1.82 27.01
CA ASN A 43 -4.71 2.86 26.00
C ASN A 43 -3.86 2.50 24.76
N GLY A 44 -4.40 2.74 23.56
CA GLY A 44 -3.70 2.53 22.30
C GLY A 44 -3.15 1.11 22.08
N LEU A 45 -3.74 0.09 22.70
CA LEU A 45 -3.32 -1.30 22.49
C LEU A 45 -3.46 -1.67 21.01
N ALA A 46 -2.36 -2.13 20.43
CA ALA A 46 -2.33 -2.65 19.06
C ALA A 46 -1.52 -3.94 18.99
N LEU A 47 -2.04 -4.90 18.22
CA LEU A 47 -1.41 -6.18 17.95
C LEU A 47 -1.14 -6.29 16.45
N ALA A 48 0.00 -6.82 16.07
CA ALA A 48 0.34 -7.01 14.67
C ALA A 48 1.07 -8.32 14.44
N VAL A 49 0.79 -8.95 13.30
CA VAL A 49 1.53 -10.07 12.76
C VAL A 49 1.91 -9.73 11.33
N ASP A 50 3.19 -9.73 11.04
CA ASP A 50 3.74 -9.36 9.74
C ASP A 50 4.67 -10.46 9.25
N LYS A 51 4.49 -10.84 7.99
CA LYS A 51 5.45 -11.62 7.22
C LYS A 51 5.81 -10.80 5.99
N SER A 52 7.05 -10.31 5.97
CA SER A 52 7.53 -9.39 4.94
C SER A 52 7.28 -9.94 3.53
N GLY A 53 6.59 -9.15 2.70
CA GLY A 53 6.26 -9.50 1.32
C GLY A 53 5.17 -10.56 1.16
N SER A 54 4.52 -11.02 2.24
CA SER A 54 3.43 -12.00 2.19
C SER A 54 2.14 -11.47 2.80
N PHE A 55 2.14 -11.06 4.06
CA PHE A 55 0.92 -10.57 4.69
C PHE A 55 1.20 -9.71 5.92
N THR A 56 0.21 -8.88 6.25
CA THR A 56 0.16 -8.10 7.47
C THR A 56 -1.25 -8.20 8.04
N VAL A 57 -1.34 -8.46 9.35
CA VAL A 57 -2.58 -8.36 10.11
C VAL A 57 -2.32 -7.43 11.27
N ASP A 58 -3.00 -6.28 11.31
CA ASP A 58 -2.95 -5.32 12.40
C ASP A 58 -4.33 -5.21 13.05
N TYR A 59 -4.36 -5.20 14.38
CA TYR A 59 -5.55 -4.93 15.17
C TYR A 59 -5.31 -3.74 16.08
N ASN A 60 -6.19 -2.74 16.00
CA ASN A 60 -6.20 -1.59 16.89
C ASN A 60 -7.38 -1.73 17.85
N ALA A 61 -7.10 -2.06 19.11
CA ALA A 61 -8.14 -2.39 20.08
C ALA A 61 -9.07 -1.22 20.43
N PRO A 62 -8.57 0.02 20.68
CA PRO A 62 -9.44 1.16 20.90
C PRO A 62 -10.36 1.49 19.72
N LYS A 63 -9.84 1.38 18.49
CA LYS A 63 -10.63 1.62 17.27
C LYS A 63 -11.52 0.44 16.88
N LYS A 64 -11.32 -0.74 17.51
CA LYS A 64 -11.89 -2.02 17.09
C LYS A 64 -11.69 -2.29 15.59
N ASP A 65 -10.57 -1.81 15.05
CA ASP A 65 -10.27 -1.87 13.63
C ASP A 65 -9.31 -3.03 13.36
N PHE A 66 -9.73 -3.93 12.47
CA PHE A 66 -8.89 -5.00 11.94
C PHE A 66 -8.47 -4.63 10.52
N ARG A 67 -7.17 -4.65 10.28
CA ARG A 67 -6.59 -4.46 8.97
C ARG A 67 -5.88 -5.71 8.52
N PHE A 68 -6.27 -6.21 7.37
CA PHE A 68 -5.64 -7.33 6.70
C PHE A 68 -4.98 -6.81 5.43
N GLN A 69 -3.78 -7.26 5.15
CA GLN A 69 -3.10 -7.05 3.90
C GLN A 69 -2.47 -8.37 3.45
N PHE A 70 -2.74 -8.79 2.23
CA PHE A 70 -2.15 -9.98 1.62
C PHE A 70 -1.47 -9.58 0.32
N MET A 71 -0.18 -9.88 0.23
CA MET A 71 0.68 -9.64 -0.92
C MET A 71 1.00 -10.99 -1.56
N ASN A 72 0.65 -11.15 -2.83
CA ASN A 72 0.93 -12.35 -3.59
C ASN A 72 1.51 -11.98 -4.96
N THR A 73 2.44 -12.78 -5.47
CA THR A 73 2.95 -12.63 -6.83
C THR A 73 2.65 -13.91 -7.61
N ILE A 74 1.76 -13.81 -8.59
CA ILE A 74 1.48 -14.90 -9.53
C ILE A 74 2.21 -14.63 -10.85
N LYS A 75 2.57 -15.68 -11.61
CA LYS A 75 3.18 -15.51 -12.93
C LYS A 75 2.14 -15.73 -14.02
N ILE A 76 1.93 -14.73 -14.87
CA ILE A 76 1.10 -14.82 -16.08
C ILE A 76 2.04 -14.80 -17.28
N SER A 77 2.06 -15.85 -18.09
CA SER A 77 2.94 -15.96 -19.26
C SER A 77 4.44 -15.72 -18.92
N GLY A 78 4.89 -16.26 -17.78
CA GLY A 78 6.26 -16.09 -17.27
C GLY A 78 6.55 -14.72 -16.63
N LYS A 79 5.58 -13.80 -16.62
CA LYS A 79 5.73 -12.44 -16.13
C LYS A 79 5.04 -12.26 -14.77
N PRO A 80 5.66 -11.57 -13.79
CA PRO A 80 5.08 -11.45 -12.46
C PRO A 80 3.92 -10.46 -12.46
N LEU A 81 2.79 -10.88 -11.91
CA LEU A 81 1.65 -10.07 -11.49
C LEU A 81 1.64 -10.05 -9.96
N ASN A 82 1.97 -8.89 -9.40
CA ASN A 82 1.87 -8.63 -7.97
C ASN A 82 0.43 -8.24 -7.64
N LEU A 83 -0.13 -8.85 -6.62
CA LEU A 83 -1.46 -8.59 -6.11
C LEU A 83 -1.33 -8.16 -4.65
N VAL A 84 -1.94 -7.05 -4.28
CA VAL A 84 -2.02 -6.57 -2.90
C VAL A 84 -3.48 -6.39 -2.54
N TYR A 85 -4.04 -7.35 -1.82
CA TYR A 85 -5.35 -7.21 -1.22
C TYR A 85 -5.20 -6.51 0.14
N SER A 86 -6.06 -5.54 0.44
CA SER A 86 -6.19 -4.96 1.77
C SER A 86 -7.63 -4.77 2.17
N HIS A 87 -7.96 -5.11 3.41
CA HIS A 87 -9.28 -4.89 3.98
C HIS A 87 -9.13 -4.24 5.36
N SER A 88 -9.81 -3.14 5.59
CA SER A 88 -9.94 -2.52 6.92
C SER A 88 -11.40 -2.59 7.35
N LEU A 89 -11.65 -3.23 8.49
CA LEU A 89 -12.98 -3.37 9.05
C LEU A 89 -13.52 -2.02 9.54
N GLY A 90 -12.67 -1.21 10.18
CA GLY A 90 -13.07 0.09 10.74
C GLY A 90 -13.42 1.13 9.67
N ASP A 91 -12.73 1.11 8.54
CA ASP A 91 -13.04 1.98 7.39
C ASP A 91 -14.03 1.31 6.41
N GLU A 92 -14.49 0.09 6.70
CA GLU A 92 -15.31 -0.77 5.82
C GLU A 92 -14.79 -0.85 4.37
N LYS A 93 -13.48 -0.71 4.20
CA LYS A 93 -12.83 -0.52 2.92
C LYS A 93 -12.10 -1.79 2.50
N THR A 94 -12.45 -2.29 1.33
CA THR A 94 -11.71 -3.35 0.64
C THR A 94 -11.03 -2.75 -0.57
N MET A 95 -9.75 -3.10 -0.78
CA MET A 95 -8.94 -2.71 -1.92
C MET A 95 -8.17 -3.93 -2.43
N LEU A 96 -7.97 -4.03 -3.73
CA LEU A 96 -7.17 -5.04 -4.41
C LEU A 96 -6.34 -4.37 -5.48
N ASP A 97 -5.06 -4.12 -5.19
CA ASP A 97 -4.09 -3.68 -6.19
C ASP A 97 -3.53 -4.89 -6.96
N GLY A 98 -3.28 -4.71 -8.26
CA GLY A 98 -2.74 -5.69 -9.17
C GLY A 98 -1.78 -5.04 -10.15
N THR A 99 -0.48 -5.28 -9.98
CA THR A 99 0.59 -4.77 -10.83
C THR A 99 1.23 -5.88 -11.66
N LEU A 100 0.94 -5.95 -12.96
CA LEU A 100 1.59 -6.86 -13.91
C LEU A 100 2.90 -6.23 -14.40
N VAL A 101 3.97 -7.01 -14.53
CA VAL A 101 5.25 -6.53 -15.09
C VAL A 101 5.39 -7.10 -16.49
N ILE A 102 5.13 -6.31 -17.53
CA ILE A 102 5.15 -6.82 -18.91
C ILE A 102 6.59 -6.98 -19.42
N ASP A 103 7.55 -6.20 -18.92
CA ASP A 103 9.01 -6.39 -19.10
C ASP A 103 9.74 -5.49 -18.08
N SER A 104 11.08 -5.42 -18.07
CA SER A 104 11.86 -4.53 -17.19
C SER A 104 11.52 -3.03 -17.33
N THR A 105 10.66 -2.70 -18.28
CA THR A 105 10.33 -1.36 -18.76
C THR A 105 8.84 -1.03 -18.73
N ASN A 106 7.97 -2.01 -18.41
CA ASN A 106 6.51 -1.89 -18.50
C ASN A 106 5.83 -2.33 -17.20
N LYS A 107 5.07 -1.42 -16.59
CA LYS A 107 4.33 -1.62 -15.33
C LYS A 107 2.86 -1.20 -15.49
N PRO A 108 1.97 -2.09 -15.93
CA PRO A 108 0.54 -1.96 -15.65
C PRO A 108 0.22 -2.19 -14.17
N SER A 109 -0.58 -1.32 -13.57
CA SER A 109 -1.12 -1.40 -12.21
C SER A 109 -2.63 -1.19 -12.25
N TYR A 110 -3.39 -1.94 -11.48
CA TYR A 110 -4.83 -1.86 -11.38
C TYR A 110 -5.22 -1.87 -9.91
N GLU A 111 -6.14 -1.02 -9.47
CA GLU A 111 -6.59 -0.93 -8.08
C GLU A 111 -8.11 -1.09 -8.04
N LEU A 112 -8.61 -2.14 -7.39
CA LEU A 112 -10.04 -2.40 -7.22
C LEU A 112 -10.44 -2.13 -5.78
N ALA A 113 -11.13 -1.02 -5.56
CA ALA A 113 -11.80 -0.72 -4.30
C ALA A 113 -13.28 -1.14 -4.35
N LYS A 114 -13.93 -1.22 -3.19
CA LYS A 114 -15.39 -1.39 -3.10
C LYS A 114 -16.06 -0.31 -3.99
N ASP A 115 -16.80 -0.76 -5.01
CA ASP A 115 -17.54 0.06 -6.00
C ASP A 115 -16.71 0.98 -6.92
N SER A 116 -15.38 0.80 -7.01
CA SER A 116 -14.54 1.59 -7.92
C SER A 116 -13.29 0.85 -8.35
N TRP A 117 -12.90 1.00 -9.62
CA TRP A 117 -11.65 0.45 -10.13
C TRP A 117 -10.81 1.49 -10.87
N ASP A 118 -9.51 1.47 -10.63
CA ASP A 118 -8.55 2.33 -11.29
C ASP A 118 -7.59 1.47 -12.11
N PHE A 119 -7.33 1.83 -13.35
CA PHE A 119 -6.40 1.12 -14.23
C PHE A 119 -5.33 2.07 -14.70
N ALA A 120 -4.07 1.77 -14.44
CA ALA A 120 -2.93 2.52 -14.94
C ALA A 120 -1.96 1.62 -15.71
N VAL A 121 -1.41 2.14 -16.79
CA VAL A 121 -0.39 1.49 -17.60
C VAL A 121 0.74 2.47 -17.78
N SER A 122 1.94 2.09 -17.35
CA SER A 122 3.16 2.80 -17.74
C SER A 122 4.00 1.95 -18.67
N ARG A 123 4.35 2.54 -19.81
CA ARG A 123 5.19 1.94 -20.85
C ARG A 123 6.37 2.84 -21.16
N LYS A 124 7.58 2.29 -21.10
CA LYS A 124 8.75 2.94 -21.68
C LYS A 124 8.73 2.71 -23.19
N VAL A 125 8.65 3.80 -23.97
CA VAL A 125 8.53 3.74 -25.45
C VAL A 125 9.92 3.80 -26.10
N TYR A 126 10.83 4.60 -25.53
CA TYR A 126 12.24 4.68 -25.92
C TYR A 126 13.13 4.81 -24.68
N ALA A 127 14.46 4.71 -24.83
CA ALA A 127 15.42 4.72 -23.71
C ALA A 127 15.23 5.86 -22.70
N ASP A 128 14.66 6.98 -23.13
CA ASP A 128 14.40 8.14 -22.29
C ASP A 128 12.93 8.60 -22.26
N HIS A 129 12.03 7.88 -22.92
CA HIS A 129 10.62 8.25 -23.08
C HIS A 129 9.69 7.28 -22.37
N VAL A 130 8.82 7.80 -21.51
CA VAL A 130 7.82 7.04 -20.77
C VAL A 130 6.43 7.61 -21.06
N LEU A 131 5.53 6.74 -21.50
CA LEU A 131 4.11 7.00 -21.60
C LEU A 131 3.42 6.37 -20.39
N ARG A 132 2.49 7.07 -19.77
CA ARG A 132 1.60 6.56 -18.73
C ARG A 132 0.17 6.92 -19.08
N ALA A 133 -0.73 5.96 -19.02
CA ALA A 133 -2.17 6.18 -19.06
C ALA A 133 -2.75 5.70 -17.74
N ALA A 134 -3.71 6.41 -17.18
CA ALA A 134 -4.47 5.98 -16.01
C ALA A 134 -5.93 6.36 -16.16
N TYR A 135 -6.82 5.48 -15.73
CA TYR A 135 -8.25 5.71 -15.72
C TYR A 135 -8.76 5.45 -14.31
N GLN A 136 -9.43 6.43 -13.73
CA GLN A 136 -10.02 6.34 -12.40
C GLN A 136 -11.54 6.27 -12.54
N THR A 137 -12.15 5.14 -12.18
CA THR A 137 -13.59 4.93 -12.42
C THR A 137 -14.46 5.79 -11.51
N SER A 138 -14.06 6.01 -10.25
CA SER A 138 -14.84 6.83 -9.31
C SER A 138 -15.08 8.25 -9.80
N SER A 139 -14.09 8.83 -10.47
CA SER A 139 -14.16 10.19 -11.01
C SER A 139 -14.33 10.22 -12.53
N GLN A 140 -14.44 9.06 -13.17
CA GLN A 140 -14.47 8.89 -14.63
C GLN A 140 -13.37 9.66 -15.35
N ASN A 141 -12.19 9.80 -14.72
CA ASN A 141 -11.12 10.63 -15.24
C ASN A 141 -10.10 9.77 -15.97
N LEU A 142 -9.75 10.19 -17.17
CA LEU A 142 -8.61 9.69 -17.92
C LEU A 142 -7.43 10.65 -17.74
N ALA A 143 -6.29 10.09 -17.38
CA ALA A 143 -5.01 10.77 -17.29
C ALA A 143 -4.04 10.14 -18.30
N VAL A 144 -3.37 10.97 -19.08
CA VAL A 144 -2.29 10.54 -19.98
C VAL A 144 -1.08 11.43 -19.76
N ASP A 145 0.03 10.83 -19.35
CA ASP A 145 1.32 11.49 -19.13
C ASP A 145 2.37 10.98 -20.13
N TRP A 146 3.07 11.90 -20.78
CA TRP A 146 4.31 11.63 -21.50
C TRP A 146 5.47 12.31 -20.78
N SER A 147 6.55 11.58 -20.53
CA SER A 147 7.79 12.12 -19.98
C SER A 147 8.97 11.74 -20.86
N SER A 148 9.82 12.70 -21.16
CA SER A 148 11.08 12.49 -21.88
C SER A 148 12.25 13.03 -21.08
N LYS A 149 13.39 12.34 -21.12
CA LYS A 149 14.67 12.82 -20.62
C LYS A 149 15.61 13.09 -21.79
N SER A 150 16.15 14.29 -21.88
CA SER A 150 17.15 14.63 -22.88
C SER A 150 18.41 15.13 -22.19
N LYS A 151 19.57 14.69 -22.68
CA LYS A 151 20.87 15.18 -22.21
C LYS A 151 21.11 16.66 -22.56
N MET A 152 20.44 17.17 -23.60
CA MET A 152 20.64 18.53 -24.12
C MET A 152 19.71 19.56 -23.46
N ILE A 153 18.46 19.19 -23.22
CA ILE A 153 17.39 20.11 -22.75
C ILE A 153 16.77 19.69 -21.41
N GLY A 154 17.31 18.66 -20.75
CA GLY A 154 16.79 18.15 -19.48
C GLY A 154 15.53 17.28 -19.66
N SER A 155 14.78 17.10 -18.58
CA SER A 155 13.55 16.31 -18.59
C SER A 155 12.31 17.18 -18.80
N TYR A 156 11.43 16.81 -19.73
CA TYR A 156 10.15 17.47 -19.93
C TYR A 156 8.99 16.48 -19.79
N LYS A 157 7.82 17.01 -19.40
CA LYS A 157 6.60 16.24 -19.19
C LYS A 157 5.40 16.95 -19.81
N VAL A 158 4.57 16.22 -20.53
CA VAL A 158 3.28 16.66 -21.06
C VAL A 158 2.21 15.79 -20.43
N SER A 159 1.14 16.39 -19.88
CA SER A 159 0.08 15.64 -19.19
C SER A 159 -1.29 16.16 -19.62
N HIS A 160 -2.24 15.27 -19.83
CA HIS A 160 -3.66 15.59 -20.02
C HIS A 160 -4.49 14.86 -18.97
N HIS A 161 -5.45 15.56 -18.37
CA HIS A 161 -6.37 15.04 -17.38
C HIS A 161 -7.78 15.56 -17.69
N GLY A 162 -8.74 14.66 -17.87
CA GLY A 162 -10.11 15.03 -18.15
C GLY A 162 -11.10 13.87 -18.05
N PRO A 163 -12.40 14.16 -18.03
CA PRO A 163 -13.44 13.12 -17.99
C PRO A 163 -13.46 12.34 -19.30
N LEU A 164 -13.64 11.02 -19.22
CA LEU A 164 -13.84 10.17 -20.40
C LEU A 164 -15.30 10.30 -20.85
N ILE A 165 -15.54 10.99 -21.97
CA ILE A 165 -16.86 11.06 -22.60
C ILE A 165 -16.91 9.94 -23.66
N ILE A 166 -17.68 8.88 -23.38
CA ILE A 166 -18.02 7.87 -24.37
C ILE A 166 -19.25 8.39 -25.12
N VAL A 167 -19.12 8.59 -26.43
CA VAL A 167 -20.25 8.95 -27.30
C VAL A 167 -20.68 7.65 -27.98
N ASP A 168 -21.90 7.19 -27.67
CA ASP A 168 -22.55 6.04 -28.32
C ASP A 168 -22.96 6.35 -29.77
#